data_AF-A0A950UES0-F1
#
_entry.id   AF-A0A950UES0-F1
#
_cell.length_a   1.000
_cell.length_b   1.000
_cell.length_c   1.000
_cell.angle_alpha   90.00
_cell.angle_beta   90.00
_cell.angle_gamma   90.00
#
_symmetry.space_group_name_H-M   'P 1'
#
loop_
_entity.id
_entity.type
_entity.pdbx_description
1 polymer ?
#
loop_
_entity_poly.entity_id
_entity_poly.type
_entity_poly.pdbx_seq_one_letter_code
_entity_poly.pdbx_strand_id
1 'polypeptide(L)'
;MIIPAVVSLGITPFYLLSGDTTIIVMPFILQGLFAGGGMYGQIPAYLNERYPTEVRASATAFSYHIGAIFGGLVPPILTYFATDAGWNIGFAIPMLIGTMLGLVNFIIALLLGPETKDVEMVPDLVVA
;
A
#
# COMPACT_ATOMS: atom_id res chain seq x y z
N MET A 1 7.09 8.38 2.25
CA MET A 1 6.13 7.42 1.66
C MET A 1 5.60 7.82 0.28
N ILE A 2 5.32 9.09 -0.01
CA ILE A 2 4.75 9.50 -1.33
C ILE A 2 5.71 9.25 -2.50
N ILE A 3 6.97 9.68 -2.39
CA ILE A 3 7.98 9.51 -3.45
C ILE A 3 8.12 8.05 -3.91
N PRO A 4 8.36 7.06 -3.02
CA PRO A 4 8.47 5.67 -3.46
C PRO A 4 7.16 5.13 -4.06
N ALA A 5 5.99 5.64 -3.66
CA ALA A 5 4.71 5.28 -4.28
C ALA A 5 4.59 5.80 -5.73
N VAL A 6 5.00 7.04 -5.98
CA VAL A 6 5.02 7.63 -7.34
C VAL A 6 6.01 6.89 -8.25
N VAL A 7 7.18 6.54 -7.73
CA VAL A 7 8.15 5.73 -8.48
C VAL A 7 7.57 4.36 -8.81
N SER A 8 6.91 3.71 -7.85
CA SER A 8 6.24 2.42 -8.05
C SER A 8 5.13 2.47 -9.09
N LEU A 9 4.37 3.58 -9.18
CA LEU A 9 3.38 3.78 -10.24
C LEU A 9 4.01 3.74 -11.63
N GLY A 10 5.16 4.37 -11.79
CA GLY A 10 5.90 4.35 -13.05
C GLY A 10 6.46 2.98 -13.40
N ILE A 11 6.89 2.19 -12.42
CA ILE A 11 7.51 0.87 -12.60
C ILE A 11 6.48 -0.20 -12.97
N THR A 12 5.28 -0.13 -12.40
CA THR A 12 4.27 -1.22 -12.46
C THR A 12 3.94 -1.70 -13.88
N PRO A 13 3.72 -0.83 -14.89
CA PRO A 13 3.40 -1.28 -16.25
C PRO A 13 4.52 -2.09 -16.91
N PHE A 14 5.79 -1.82 -16.58
CA PHE A 14 6.92 -2.41 -17.30
C PHE A 14 7.01 -3.93 -17.09
N TYR A 15 6.80 -4.42 -15.87
CA TYR A 15 6.88 -5.87 -15.62
C TYR A 15 5.56 -6.61 -15.87
N LEU A 16 4.41 -5.91 -15.90
CA LEU A 16 3.11 -6.54 -16.12
C LEU A 16 2.65 -6.55 -17.58
N LEU A 17 3.16 -5.64 -18.41
CA LEU A 17 2.80 -5.55 -19.83
C LEU A 17 3.91 -6.02 -20.80
N SER A 18 5.01 -6.53 -20.27
CA SER A 18 6.15 -7.02 -21.06
C SER A 18 6.11 -8.54 -21.23
N GLY A 19 6.58 -9.02 -22.38
CA GLY A 19 6.93 -10.43 -22.61
C GLY A 19 8.43 -10.72 -22.52
N ASP A 20 9.27 -9.68 -22.39
CA ASP A 20 10.71 -9.81 -22.25
C ASP A 20 11.10 -10.06 -20.78
N THR A 21 11.81 -11.17 -20.53
CA THR A 21 12.18 -11.62 -19.19
C THR A 21 13.01 -10.59 -18.43
N THR A 22 13.91 -9.87 -19.08
CA THR A 22 14.74 -8.86 -18.43
C THR A 22 13.90 -7.66 -17.98
N ILE A 23 12.97 -7.22 -18.83
CA ILE A 23 12.01 -6.14 -18.53
C ILE A 23 10.93 -6.60 -17.51
N ILE A 24 10.73 -7.90 -17.30
CA ILE A 24 9.91 -8.39 -16.19
C ILE A 24 10.70 -8.35 -14.88
N VAL A 25 11.88 -8.98 -14.85
CA VAL A 25 12.63 -9.21 -13.61
C VAL A 25 13.16 -7.91 -13.02
N MET A 26 13.79 -7.05 -13.83
CA MET A 26 14.44 -5.84 -13.32
C MET A 26 13.43 -4.85 -12.69
N PRO A 27 12.33 -4.47 -13.36
CA PRO A 27 11.31 -3.60 -12.76
C PRO A 27 10.57 -4.27 -11.61
N PHE A 28 10.36 -5.59 -11.61
CA PHE A 28 9.76 -6.29 -10.46
C PHE A 28 10.66 -6.19 -9.20
N ILE A 29 11.97 -6.29 -9.35
CA ILE A 29 12.92 -6.05 -8.23
C ILE A 29 12.82 -4.60 -7.73
N LEU A 30 12.79 -3.63 -8.65
CA LEU A 30 12.64 -2.22 -8.29
C LEU A 30 11.29 -1.96 -7.60
N GLN A 31 10.21 -2.61 -8.05
CA GLN A 31 8.91 -2.55 -7.39
C GLN A 31 9.02 -3.04 -5.94
N GLY A 32 9.72 -4.14 -5.68
CA GLY A 32 9.98 -4.62 -4.33
C GLY A 32 10.79 -3.64 -3.48
N LEU A 33 11.79 -2.97 -4.06
CA LEU A 33 12.59 -1.97 -3.36
C LEU A 33 11.76 -0.73 -2.98
N PHE A 34 11.01 -0.15 -3.91
CA PHE A 34 10.26 1.09 -3.67
C PHE A 34 8.93 0.85 -2.97
N ALA A 35 8.09 -0.07 -3.45
CA ALA A 35 6.80 -0.34 -2.83
C ALA A 35 6.93 -1.20 -1.56
N GLY A 36 7.77 -2.24 -1.59
CA GLY A 36 8.03 -3.07 -0.43
C GLY A 36 8.89 -2.32 0.60
N GLY A 37 10.15 -2.07 0.29
CA GLY A 37 11.07 -1.42 1.23
C GLY A 37 10.69 0.03 1.55
N GLY A 38 10.56 0.85 0.51
CA GLY A 38 10.39 2.30 0.64
C GLY A 38 9.04 2.76 1.17
N MET A 39 7.94 2.04 0.90
CA MET A 39 6.62 2.36 1.46
C MET A 39 6.31 1.50 2.67
N TYR A 40 6.33 0.17 2.52
CA TYR A 40 5.88 -0.75 3.58
C TYR A 40 6.74 -0.65 4.83
N GLY A 41 8.05 -0.43 4.69
CA GLY A 41 8.97 -0.23 5.81
C GLY A 41 8.67 1.02 6.65
N GLN A 42 7.98 2.02 6.08
CA GLN A 42 7.65 3.26 6.78
C GLN A 42 6.29 3.20 7.50
N ILE A 43 5.42 2.23 7.17
CA ILE A 43 4.06 2.11 7.72
C ILE A 43 4.05 2.02 9.26
N PRO A 44 4.90 1.23 9.94
CA PRO A 44 4.86 1.13 11.40
C PRO A 44 5.14 2.46 12.10
N ALA A 45 6.13 3.23 11.62
CA ALA A 45 6.45 4.55 12.15
C ALA A 45 5.28 5.52 11.89
N TYR A 46 4.78 5.54 10.66
CA TYR A 46 3.64 6.37 10.26
C TYR A 46 2.40 6.14 11.12
N LEU A 47 2.03 4.90 11.42
CA LEU A 47 0.87 4.62 12.27
C LEU A 47 1.11 5.02 13.73
N ASN A 48 2.30 4.75 14.26
CA ASN A 48 2.64 5.03 15.66
C ASN A 48 2.67 6.52 16.01
N GLU A 49 3.01 7.38 15.06
CA GLU A 49 3.04 8.84 15.24
C GLU A 49 1.63 9.47 15.35
N ARG A 50 0.56 8.73 15.04
CA ARG A 50 -0.83 9.22 15.03
C ARG A 50 -1.59 8.98 16.33
N TYR A 51 -0.95 8.37 17.32
CA TYR A 51 -1.61 7.96 18.55
C TYR A 51 -0.78 8.34 19.79
N PRO A 52 -1.45 8.79 20.87
CA PRO A 52 -0.78 9.07 22.13
C PRO A 52 -0.24 7.77 22.74
N THR A 53 0.80 7.88 23.57
CA THR A 53 1.64 6.75 24.01
C THR A 53 0.82 5.64 24.69
N GLU A 54 -0.21 6.02 25.43
CA GLU A 54 -1.06 5.15 26.25
C GLU A 54 -1.84 4.13 25.42
N VAL A 55 -2.24 4.50 24.19
CA VAL A 55 -3.05 3.64 23.30
C VAL A 55 -2.32 3.26 22.01
N ARG A 56 -1.13 3.80 21.78
CA ARG A 56 -0.37 3.67 20.52
C ARG A 56 -0.30 2.23 20.00
N ALA A 57 0.07 1.29 20.87
CA ALA A 57 0.21 -0.10 20.46
C ALA A 57 -1.11 -0.70 19.96
N SER A 58 -2.19 -0.55 20.73
CA SER A 58 -3.51 -1.10 20.38
C SER A 58 -4.14 -0.38 19.19
N ALA A 59 -4.03 0.94 19.12
CA ALA A 59 -4.59 1.74 18.04
C ALA A 59 -3.86 1.50 16.72
N THR A 60 -2.52 1.44 16.72
CA THR A 60 -1.73 1.06 15.55
C THR A 60 -2.10 -0.35 15.07
N ALA A 61 -2.16 -1.33 15.99
CA ALA A 61 -2.51 -2.70 15.64
C ALA A 61 -3.92 -2.78 15.04
N PHE A 62 -4.90 -2.11 15.64
CA PHE A 62 -6.28 -2.07 15.16
C PHE A 62 -6.36 -1.47 13.74
N SER A 63 -5.76 -0.30 13.53
CA SER A 63 -5.76 0.38 12.23
C SER A 63 -5.07 -0.44 11.15
N TYR A 64 -3.95 -1.08 11.46
CA TYR A 64 -3.24 -1.96 10.53
C TYR A 64 -4.09 -3.19 10.14
N HIS A 65 -4.73 -3.85 11.11
CA HIS A 65 -5.49 -5.07 10.85
C HIS A 65 -6.81 -4.82 10.11
N ILE A 66 -7.46 -3.67 10.32
CA ILE A 66 -8.60 -3.26 9.47
C ILE A 66 -8.16 -3.19 8.01
N GLY A 67 -7.03 -2.52 7.73
CA GLY A 67 -6.46 -2.47 6.39
C GLY A 67 -6.11 -3.87 5.85
N ALA A 68 -5.56 -4.74 6.68
CA ALA A 68 -5.18 -6.10 6.30
C ALA A 68 -6.40 -6.97 5.90
N ILE A 69 -7.55 -6.81 6.55
CA ILE A 69 -8.79 -7.51 6.18
C ILE A 69 -9.17 -7.19 4.73
N PHE A 70 -9.23 -5.90 4.39
CA PHE A 70 -9.57 -5.47 3.02
C PHE A 70 -8.46 -5.83 2.02
N GLY A 71 -7.20 -5.72 2.42
CA GLY A 71 -6.06 -6.16 1.62
C GLY A 71 -6.12 -7.66 1.28
N GLY A 72 -6.57 -8.49 2.24
CA GLY A 72 -6.77 -9.93 2.05
C GLY A 72 -7.87 -10.29 1.04
N LEU A 73 -8.79 -9.37 0.74
CA LEU A 73 -9.82 -9.56 -0.29
C LEU A 73 -9.30 -9.32 -1.71
N VAL A 74 -8.13 -8.68 -1.87
CA VAL A 74 -7.57 -8.34 -3.19
C VAL A 74 -7.26 -9.61 -4.00
N PRO A 75 -6.53 -10.62 -3.52
CA PRO A 75 -6.19 -11.79 -4.34
C PRO A 75 -7.42 -12.57 -4.86
N PRO A 76 -8.49 -12.82 -4.08
CA PRO A 76 -9.72 -13.40 -4.60
C PRO A 76 -10.36 -12.57 -5.72
N ILE A 77 -10.41 -11.24 -5.58
CA ILE A 77 -10.97 -10.34 -6.61
C ILE A 77 -10.12 -10.41 -7.89
N LEU A 78 -8.80 -10.35 -7.77
CA LEU A 78 -7.90 -10.46 -8.93
C LEU A 78 -8.04 -11.82 -9.62
N THR A 79 -8.15 -12.89 -8.84
CA THR A 79 -8.33 -14.26 -9.36
C THR A 79 -9.64 -14.38 -10.11
N TYR A 80 -10.74 -13.84 -9.56
CA TYR A 80 -12.04 -13.81 -10.22
C TYR A 80 -11.92 -13.21 -11.64
N PHE A 81 -11.34 -12.01 -11.78
CA PHE A 81 -11.17 -11.41 -13.11
C PHE A 81 -10.17 -12.14 -14.00
N ALA A 82 -9.12 -12.73 -13.42
CA ALA A 82 -8.10 -13.46 -14.17
C ALA A 82 -8.64 -14.76 -14.78
N THR A 83 -9.55 -15.46 -14.08
CA THR A 83 -9.96 -16.84 -14.42
C THR A 83 -11.43 -17.01 -14.82
N ASP A 84 -12.30 -16.04 -14.55
CA ASP A 84 -13.73 -16.15 -14.87
C ASP A 84 -13.99 -16.20 -16.39
N ALA A 85 -14.98 -17.01 -16.80
CA ALA A 85 -15.29 -17.29 -18.21
C ALA A 85 -15.75 -16.07 -19.01
N GLY A 86 -16.23 -15.00 -18.35
CA GLY A 86 -16.64 -13.77 -18.99
C GLY A 86 -15.50 -12.80 -19.32
N TRP A 87 -14.35 -12.91 -18.62
CA TRP A 87 -13.22 -11.98 -18.77
C TRP A 87 -11.95 -12.67 -19.27
N ASN A 88 -11.50 -13.73 -18.59
CA ASN A 88 -10.29 -14.52 -18.90
C ASN A 88 -9.10 -13.68 -19.40
N ILE A 89 -8.80 -12.59 -18.70
CA ILE A 89 -7.78 -11.60 -19.10
C ILE A 89 -6.38 -11.91 -18.54
N GLY A 90 -6.21 -13.07 -17.87
CA GLY A 90 -4.99 -13.45 -17.18
C GLY A 90 -4.69 -12.56 -15.95
N PHE A 91 -3.66 -12.90 -15.17
CA PHE A 91 -3.35 -12.18 -13.92
C PHE A 91 -2.72 -10.80 -14.14
N ALA A 92 -2.04 -10.59 -15.26
CA ALA A 92 -1.28 -9.36 -15.52
C ALA A 92 -2.16 -8.10 -15.48
N ILE A 93 -3.34 -8.15 -16.13
CA ILE A 93 -4.22 -6.99 -16.28
C ILE A 93 -4.93 -6.63 -14.96
N PRO A 94 -5.57 -7.56 -14.24
CA PRO A 94 -6.12 -7.27 -12.92
C PRO A 94 -5.06 -6.79 -11.93
N MET A 95 -3.86 -7.40 -11.92
CA MET A 95 -2.76 -6.94 -11.06
C MET A 95 -2.33 -5.52 -11.40
N LEU A 96 -2.22 -5.18 -12.69
CA LEU A 96 -1.86 -3.83 -13.13
C LEU A 96 -2.87 -2.82 -12.62
N ILE A 97 -4.15 -3.05 -12.89
CA ILE A 97 -5.22 -2.13 -12.46
C ILE A 97 -5.24 -2.03 -10.93
N GLY A 98 -5.20 -3.17 -10.23
CA GLY A 98 -5.24 -3.21 -8.76
C GLY A 98 -4.06 -2.48 -8.12
N THR A 99 -2.84 -2.71 -8.60
CA THR A 99 -1.65 -2.01 -8.10
C THR A 99 -1.69 -0.52 -8.41
N MET A 100 -2.08 -0.11 -9.62
CA MET A 100 -2.17 1.30 -10.00
C MET A 100 -3.22 2.04 -9.15
N LEU A 101 -4.42 1.47 -8.99
CA LEU A 101 -5.47 2.05 -8.14
C LEU A 101 -5.04 2.11 -6.68
N GLY A 102 -4.42 1.05 -6.16
CA GLY A 102 -3.92 1.01 -4.79
C GLY A 102 -2.87 2.07 -4.51
N LEU A 103 -1.91 2.25 -5.42
CA LEU A 103 -0.86 3.27 -5.29
C LEU A 103 -1.42 4.70 -5.41
N VAL A 104 -2.34 4.96 -6.34
CA VAL A 104 -3.01 6.27 -6.45
C VAL A 104 -3.81 6.57 -5.18
N ASN A 105 -4.60 5.61 -4.70
CA ASN A 105 -5.35 5.75 -3.45
C ASN A 105 -4.42 6.03 -2.26
N PHE A 106 -3.30 5.31 -2.17
CA PHE A 106 -2.30 5.53 -1.13
C PHE A 106 -1.71 6.95 -1.19
N ILE A 107 -1.34 7.43 -2.38
CA ILE A 107 -0.82 8.80 -2.56
C ILE A 107 -1.86 9.83 -2.14
N ILE A 108 -3.11 9.70 -2.58
CA ILE A 108 -4.20 10.60 -2.20
C ILE A 108 -4.41 10.59 -0.68
N ALA A 109 -4.44 9.41 -0.06
CA ALA A 109 -4.60 9.28 1.38
C ALA A 109 -3.48 9.97 2.17
N LEU A 110 -2.24 9.96 1.67
CA LEU A 110 -1.12 10.67 2.30
C LEU A 110 -1.15 12.19 2.06
N LEU A 111 -1.61 12.63 0.88
CA LEU A 111 -1.72 14.05 0.57
C LEU A 111 -2.86 14.73 1.34
N LEU A 112 -3.95 14.00 1.59
CA LEU A 112 -5.10 14.48 2.35
C LEU A 112 -4.99 14.19 3.86
N GLY A 113 -4.11 13.27 4.24
CA GLY A 113 -3.91 12.89 5.64
C GLY A 113 -3.31 14.03 6.47
N PRO A 114 -3.68 14.15 7.75
CA PRO A 114 -3.10 15.16 8.62
C PRO A 114 -1.60 14.88 8.82
N GLU A 115 -0.83 15.96 8.76
CA GLU A 115 0.59 15.97 9.11
C GLU A 115 0.72 15.96 10.64
N THR A 116 1.56 15.07 11.14
CA THR A 116 1.79 14.86 12.58
C THR A 116 3.10 15.48 13.05
N LYS A 117 3.93 15.96 12.13
CA LYS A 117 5.14 16.71 12.46
C LYS A 117 4.80 17.93 13.33
N ASP A 118 5.56 18.09 14.40
CA ASP A 118 5.44 19.22 15.34
C ASP A 118 4.09 19.26 16.09
N VAL A 119 3.32 18.17 16.08
CA VAL A 119 2.10 17.99 16.87
C VAL A 119 2.39 17.06 18.04
N GLU A 120 2.20 17.54 19.27
CA GLU A 120 2.27 16.69 20.46
C GLU A 120 0.99 15.85 20.59
N MET A 121 1.14 14.53 20.52
CA MET A 121 0.06 13.57 20.72
C MET A 121 -0.14 13.33 22.22
N VAL A 122 -0.92 14.20 22.86
CA VAL A 122 -1.31 14.08 24.27
C VAL A 122 -2.69 13.44 24.42
N PRO A 123 -2.92 12.63 25.47
CA PRO A 123 -4.26 12.12 25.76
C PRO A 123 -5.18 13.23 26.28
N ASP A 124 -6.41 13.29 25.78
CA ASP A 124 -7.45 14.21 26.29
C ASP A 124 -7.90 13.87 27.72
N LEU A 125 -7.63 12.63 28.17
CA LEU A 125 -7.96 12.14 29.50
C LEU A 125 -6.68 11.80 30.26
N VAL A 126 -6.33 12.66 31.21
CA VAL A 126 -5.36 12.31 32.26
C VAL A 126 -6.11 11.45 33.27
N VAL A 127 -5.85 10.14 33.30
CA VAL A 127 -6.36 9.29 34.39
C VAL A 127 -5.62 9.73 35.64
N ALA A 128 -6.35 10.41 36.54
CA ALA A 128 -5.86 10.87 37.84
C ALA A 128 -5.40 9.71 38.73
#